data_AF-A0A3A5A341-F1
#
_entry.id   AF-A0A3A5A341-F1
#
_cell.length_a   1.000
_cell.length_b   1.000
_cell.length_c   1.000
_cell.angle_alpha   90.00
_cell.angle_beta   90.00
_cell.angle_gamma   90.00
#
_symmetry.space_group_name_H-M   'P 1'
#
loop_
_entity.id
_entity.type
_entity.pdbx_description
1 polymer ?
#
loop_
_entity_poly.entity_id
_entity_poly.type
_entity_poly.pdbx_seq_one_letter_code
_entity_poly.pdbx_strand_id
1 'polypeptide(L)' 'MCYNCGCGIPDDDHGKGHAGVDPNGKAITEKTFEAAAAAFQQTKKESKQNTEKLLNKEI' A
#
# COMPACT_ATOMS: atom_id res chain seq x y z
N MET A 1 -18.45 -15.44 9.21
CA MET A 1 -16.97 -15.53 9.16
C MET A 1 -16.50 -15.01 7.82
N CYS A 2 -15.91 -13.82 7.78
CA CYS A 2 -15.36 -13.22 6.57
C CYS A 2 -13.95 -13.79 6.29
N TYR A 3 -13.87 -15.06 5.94
CA TYR A 3 -12.62 -15.83 5.79
C TYR A 3 -11.72 -15.42 4.61
N ASN A 4 -12.10 -14.40 3.84
CA ASN A 4 -11.35 -13.98 2.66
C ASN A 4 -11.21 -12.44 2.57
N CYS A 5 -11.39 -11.76 3.70
CA CYS A 5 -11.55 -10.32 3.70
C CYS A 5 -10.31 -9.56 4.15
N GLY A 6 -9.16 -10.22 4.39
CA GLY A 6 -7.80 -9.64 4.59
C GLY A 6 -7.65 -8.49 5.60
N CYS A 7 -8.71 -8.11 6.30
CA CYS A 7 -8.84 -6.84 6.98
C CYS A 7 -7.94 -6.84 8.20
N GLY A 8 -6.82 -6.11 8.12
CA GLY A 8 -5.81 -6.01 9.18
C GLY A 8 -4.51 -6.75 8.92
N ILE A 9 -4.30 -7.35 7.74
CA ILE A 9 -3.04 -8.03 7.37
C ILE A 9 -2.35 -7.25 6.24
N PRO A 10 -1.25 -6.51 6.52
CA PRO A 10 -0.57 -5.67 5.52
C PRO A 10 0.00 -6.43 4.31
N ASP A 11 0.20 -7.73 4.46
CA ASP A 11 0.81 -8.62 3.46
C ASP A 11 -0.22 -9.38 2.60
N ASP A 12 -1.53 -9.25 2.88
CA ASP A 12 -2.60 -9.91 2.13
C ASP A 12 -3.33 -8.89 1.23
N ASP A 13 -3.36 -9.16 -0.08
CA ASP A 13 -3.88 -8.25 -1.09
C ASP A 13 -5.37 -8.42 -1.36
N HIS A 14 -6.13 -9.04 -0.45
CA HIS A 14 -7.59 -9.20 -0.53
C HIS A 14 -8.08 -9.78 -1.89
N GLY A 15 -7.22 -10.41 -2.68
CA GLY A 15 -7.52 -10.85 -4.04
C GLY A 15 -7.85 -9.73 -5.04
N LYS A 16 -7.54 -8.46 -4.71
CA LYS A 16 -7.82 -7.27 -5.54
C LYS A 16 -6.55 -6.61 -6.13
N GLY A 17 -5.39 -7.22 -5.93
CA GLY A 17 -4.10 -6.70 -6.41
C GLY A 17 -3.62 -5.47 -5.63
N HIS A 18 -2.38 -5.03 -5.90
CA HIS A 18 -1.70 -3.96 -5.14
C HIS A 18 -1.83 -2.59 -5.79
N ALA A 19 -2.02 -1.52 -5.00
CA ALA A 19 -2.13 -0.16 -5.54
C ALA A 19 -0.88 0.18 -6.38
N GLY A 20 -1.09 0.66 -7.60
CA GLY A 20 -0.07 0.73 -8.66
C GLY A 20 -0.14 -0.32 -9.79
N VAL A 21 -0.41 -1.62 -9.54
CA VAL A 21 -0.31 -2.71 -10.56
C VAL A 21 -1.60 -3.27 -11.27
N ASP A 22 -2.71 -3.59 -10.60
CA ASP A 22 -4.02 -4.04 -11.17
C ASP A 22 -5.04 -2.94 -11.63
N PRO A 23 -5.67 -2.99 -12.81
CA PRO A 23 -6.67 -1.99 -13.26
C PRO A 23 -8.02 -2.00 -12.52
N ASN A 24 -8.35 -3.02 -11.72
CA ASN A 24 -9.67 -3.24 -11.10
C ASN A 24 -9.80 -2.81 -9.62
N GLY A 25 -8.86 -1.99 -9.14
CA GLY A 25 -8.93 -1.34 -7.83
C GLY A 25 -8.27 -2.18 -6.73
N LYS A 26 -7.35 -1.56 -5.99
CA LYS A 26 -6.32 -2.28 -5.26
C LYS A 26 -6.19 -1.88 -3.80
N ALA A 27 -5.84 -2.84 -2.96
CA ALA A 27 -5.44 -2.56 -1.58
C ALA A 27 -4.07 -1.86 -1.56
N ILE A 28 -3.88 -0.96 -0.59
CA ILE A 28 -2.55 -0.46 -0.22
C ILE A 28 -1.90 -1.54 0.62
N THR A 29 -0.82 -2.15 0.10
CA THR A 29 -0.05 -3.18 0.82
C THR A 29 1.44 -2.82 0.80
N GLU A 30 2.30 -3.68 1.38
CA GLU A 30 3.76 -3.52 1.29
C GLU A 30 4.27 -3.30 -0.14
N LYS A 31 3.73 -4.01 -1.12
CA LYS A 31 4.15 -3.88 -2.53
C LYS A 31 3.81 -2.52 -3.12
N THR A 32 2.77 -1.86 -2.63
CA THR A 32 2.44 -0.47 -3.03
C THR A 32 3.59 0.46 -2.63
N PHE A 33 4.10 0.33 -1.41
CA PHE A 33 5.22 1.14 -0.94
C PHE A 33 6.54 0.77 -1.62
N GLU A 34 6.73 -0.48 -2.04
CA GLU A 34 7.89 -0.90 -2.83
C GLU A 34 7.88 -0.29 -4.24
N ALA A 35 6.73 -0.33 -4.92
CA ALA A 35 6.57 0.29 -6.23
C ALA A 35 6.75 1.81 -6.17
N ALA A 36 6.16 2.46 -5.16
CA ALA A 36 6.35 3.89 -4.94
C ALA A 36 7.81 4.22 -4.59
N ALA A 37 8.46 3.42 -3.74
CA ALA A 37 9.86 3.61 -3.40
C ALA A 37 10.76 3.56 -4.64
N ALA A 38 10.56 2.56 -5.51
CA ALA A 38 11.30 2.43 -6.76
C ALA A 38 11.06 3.63 -7.70
N ALA A 39 9.81 4.05 -7.88
CA ALA A 39 9.45 5.16 -8.77
C ALA A 39 10.05 6.51 -8.33
N PHE A 40 10.14 6.72 -7.02
CA PHE A 40 10.66 7.96 -6.42
C PHE A 40 12.13 7.87 -5.96
N GLN A 41 12.85 6.80 -6.35
CA GLN A 41 14.26 6.59 -6.00
C GLN A 41 14.55 6.71 -4.49
N GLN A 42 13.65 6.18 -3.66
CA GLN A 42 13.74 6.18 -2.21
C GLN A 42 13.66 4.75 -1.66
N THR A 43 13.90 4.57 -0.37
CA THR A 43 13.67 3.29 0.30
C THR A 43 12.18 3.06 0.58
N LYS A 44 11.78 1.81 0.75
CA LYS A 44 10.42 1.44 1.21
C LYS A 44 10.04 2.16 2.50
N LYS A 45 10.99 2.28 3.44
CA LYS A 45 10.78 2.96 4.72
C LYS A 45 10.48 4.44 4.54
N GLU A 46 11.26 5.13 3.71
CA GLU A 46 11.04 6.54 3.39
C GLU A 46 9.70 6.75 2.69
N SER A 47 9.33 5.85 1.78
CA SER A 47 8.01 5.90 1.11
C SER A 47 6.86 5.84 2.11
N LYS A 48 6.92 4.94 3.12
CA LYS A 48 5.93 4.88 4.20
C LYS A 48 5.91 6.14 5.06
N GLN A 49 7.08 6.62 5.49
CA GLN A 49 7.19 7.82 6.34
C GLN A 49 6.68 9.07 5.62
N ASN A 50 6.95 9.19 4.32
CA ASN A 50 6.46 10.30 3.51
C ASN A 50 4.94 10.23 3.34
N THR A 51 4.38 9.02 3.18
CA THR A 51 2.93 8.81 3.14
C THR A 51 2.27 9.18 4.47
N GLU A 52 2.84 8.73 5.61
CA GLU A 52 2.37 9.09 6.95
C GLU A 52 2.38 10.61 7.17
N LYS A 53 3.49 11.29 6.81
CA LYS A 53 3.59 12.75 6.89
C LYS A 53 2.57 13.47 6.01
N LEU A 54 2.22 12.91 4.86
CA LEU A 54 1.21 13.49 3.96
C LEU A 54 -0.18 13.41 4.61
N LEU A 55 -0.57 12.22 5.09
CA LEU A 55 -1.89 11.99 5.70
C LEU A 55 -2.07 12.83 6.98
N ASN A 56 -1.03 12.93 7.81
CA ASN A 56 -1.06 13.73 9.04
C ASN A 56 -1.05 15.26 8.80
N LYS A 57 -0.87 15.74 7.56
CA LYS A 57 -0.98 17.16 7.24
C LYS A 57 -2.41 17.56 6.84
N GLU A 58 -3.24 16.60 6.44
CA GLU A 58 -4.59 16.84 5.92
C GLU A 58 -5.71 16.43 6.88
N ILE A 59 -5.36 15.89 8.06
CA ILE A 59 -6.26 15.58 9.18
C ILE A 59 -5.90 16.50 10.34
#